data_AF-A0A3D5DJ26-F1
#
_entry.id   AF-A0A3D5DJ26-F1
#
_cell.length_a   1.000
_cell.length_b   1.000
_cell.length_c   1.000
_cell.angle_alpha   90.00
_cell.angle_beta   90.00
_cell.angle_gamma   90.00
#
_symmetry.space_group_name_H-M   'P 1'
#
loop_
_entity.id
_entity.type
_entity.pdbx_description
1 polymer ?
#
loop_
_entity_poly.entity_id
_entity_poly.type
_entity_poly.pdbx_seq_one_letter_code
_entity_poly.pdbx_strand_id
1 'polypeptide(L)'
;MARPVRIGLVFEPSAEMLRLAVEQATLLWGGQYQPFFRPGDLERIERVSRRLGVDVLLALDRAGASEEAAALDGYQWQGRDGWGPLAPAQDYINHRLLGPERLLDELPRDSWVLPGWAADDPLDDLFRVWFGAYGTGAQGVSLEKQFAVRATQARIHDGAEVPTDAASWMTPVTATSGAIDYRGMSPGTALVVVDPADPASLTALWNARACGARAFPFPVGHEQRVLPAAESWLQQLLEEGELSRWMTGDGTPAGPRIYIWQATGPGELPGTLAELLTGHDVTPVPVSPDLGQEWARGWQGDHPFTTGYAHSFAQPLEADGRVARIPVPGIGGGAQDSGVPRGDIIAVQVEISATAGVRPDWTFSVPNKRSYAPVLREYDGVMLSFVRPVADGRALSVSSGAREVLISAVPSSTILGKLIEEPGWSARQTPGGVFVTRFIERLGGPGSTVANQPGARAALFEVARSERGRPSGAIVQSIKKWPFRAVTALASIGNPGLSRRSSSLRSRPAGLAGPGS
;
A
#
# COMPACT_ATOMS: atom_id res chain seq x y z
N MET A 1 7.36 -8.84 5.66
CA MET A 1 6.68 -8.36 6.88
C MET A 1 5.20 -8.69 6.80
N ALA A 2 4.59 -9.16 7.89
CA ALA A 2 3.16 -9.41 8.02
C ALA A 2 2.49 -8.26 8.81
N ARG A 3 1.43 -7.67 8.28
CA ARG A 3 0.80 -6.44 8.81
C ARG A 3 -0.71 -6.44 8.56
N PRO A 4 -1.51 -5.56 9.20
CA PRO A 4 -2.93 -5.46 8.88
C PRO A 4 -3.13 -5.04 7.42
N VAL A 5 -4.21 -5.53 6.80
CA VAL A 5 -4.66 -5.00 5.51
C VAL A 5 -5.20 -3.59 5.72
N ARG A 6 -4.84 -2.66 4.83
CA ARG A 6 -5.28 -1.27 4.93
C ARG A 6 -6.41 -1.01 3.95
N ILE A 7 -7.59 -0.73 4.47
CA ILE A 7 -8.79 -0.41 3.72
C ILE A 7 -9.08 1.08 3.84
N GLY A 8 -9.27 1.74 2.71
CA GLY A 8 -9.96 3.03 2.68
C GLY A 8 -11.45 2.82 2.55
N LEU A 9 -12.21 3.21 3.57
CA LEU A 9 -13.68 3.10 3.57
C LEU A 9 -14.26 4.32 2.87
N VAL A 10 -15.01 4.11 1.79
CA VAL A 10 -15.61 5.17 0.99
C VAL A 10 -17.12 5.20 1.22
N PHE A 11 -17.65 6.35 1.62
CA PHE A 11 -19.08 6.53 1.84
C PHE A 11 -19.49 8.01 1.84
N GLU A 12 -20.74 8.28 1.47
CA GLU A 12 -21.38 9.57 1.65
C GLU A 12 -21.55 9.87 3.15
N PRO A 13 -21.01 11.00 3.66
CA PRO A 13 -21.06 11.33 5.07
C PRO A 13 -22.50 11.43 5.59
N SER A 14 -22.87 10.50 6.47
CA SER A 14 -24.10 10.52 7.26
C SER A 14 -23.81 9.87 8.61
N ALA A 15 -24.62 10.17 9.63
CA ALA A 15 -24.43 9.58 10.96
C ALA A 15 -24.49 8.05 10.92
N GLU A 16 -25.44 7.49 10.15
CA GLU A 16 -25.56 6.04 9.96
C GLU A 16 -24.31 5.42 9.34
N MET A 17 -23.81 5.98 8.25
CA MET A 17 -22.63 5.45 7.57
C MET A 17 -21.35 5.63 8.38
N LEU A 18 -21.24 6.74 9.13
CA LEU A 18 -20.12 6.96 10.05
C LEU A 18 -20.11 5.91 11.16
N ARG A 19 -21.26 5.67 11.81
CA ARG A 19 -21.39 4.63 12.84
C ARG A 19 -20.99 3.27 12.29
N LEU A 20 -21.50 2.91 11.12
CA LEU A 20 -21.13 1.67 10.46
C LEU A 20 -19.62 1.60 10.17
N ALA A 21 -19.01 2.66 9.65
CA ALA A 21 -17.59 2.70 9.35
C ALA A 21 -16.72 2.53 10.62
N VAL A 22 -17.09 3.22 11.71
CA VAL A 22 -16.42 3.08 13.02
C VAL A 22 -16.56 1.67 13.56
N GLU A 23 -17.76 1.10 13.50
CA GLU A 23 -18.01 -0.27 13.95
C GLU A 23 -17.15 -1.25 13.17
N GLN A 24 -17.19 -1.19 11.84
CA GLN A 24 -16.40 -2.07 10.99
C GLN A 24 -14.91 -1.90 11.25
N ALA A 25 -14.41 -0.69 11.38
CA ALA A 25 -12.99 -0.47 11.65
C ALA A 25 -12.57 -0.99 13.03
N THR A 26 -13.40 -0.84 14.06
CA THR A 26 -13.10 -1.33 15.43
C THR A 26 -12.99 -2.86 15.47
N LEU A 27 -13.62 -3.57 14.53
CA LEU A 27 -13.52 -5.03 14.40
C LEU A 27 -12.23 -5.52 13.73
N LEU A 28 -11.35 -4.62 13.27
CA LEU A 28 -10.18 -4.96 12.46
C LEU A 28 -8.87 -4.71 13.20
N TRP A 29 -7.87 -5.58 12.99
CA TRP A 29 -6.49 -5.23 13.30
C TRP A 29 -6.05 -4.02 12.44
N GLY A 30 -5.46 -3.02 13.08
CA GLY A 30 -5.13 -1.74 12.46
C GLY A 30 -6.36 -0.86 12.17
N GLY A 31 -7.51 -1.16 12.77
CA GLY A 31 -8.78 -0.44 12.62
C GLY A 31 -8.68 1.08 12.72
N GLN A 32 -8.04 1.59 13.77
CA GLN A 32 -7.85 3.03 13.99
C GLN A 32 -7.07 3.74 12.88
N TYR A 33 -6.44 2.96 12.01
CA TYR A 33 -5.59 3.39 10.93
C TYR A 33 -6.20 3.26 9.54
N GLN A 34 -7.49 2.92 9.45
CA GLN A 34 -8.22 2.83 8.20
C GLN A 34 -8.80 4.20 7.83
N PRO A 35 -8.37 4.86 6.74
CA PRO A 35 -8.89 6.17 6.39
C PRO A 35 -10.33 6.08 5.84
N PHE A 36 -11.11 7.12 6.12
CA PHE A 36 -12.47 7.31 5.62
C PHE A 36 -12.46 8.37 4.52
N PHE A 37 -13.09 8.06 3.39
CA PHE A 37 -13.12 8.91 2.21
C PHE A 37 -14.55 9.30 1.86
N ARG A 38 -14.76 10.60 1.68
CA ARG A 38 -15.95 11.09 0.99
C ARG A 38 -15.81 10.82 -0.51
N PRO A 39 -16.83 10.27 -1.19
CA PRO A 39 -16.81 10.10 -2.64
C PRO A 39 -16.85 11.44 -3.39
N GLY A 40 -16.45 11.43 -4.66
CA GLY A 40 -16.62 12.58 -5.58
C GLY A 40 -15.34 13.23 -6.14
N ASP A 41 -14.18 13.00 -5.54
CA ASP A 41 -12.87 13.42 -6.09
C ASP A 41 -11.93 12.22 -6.18
N LEU A 42 -12.00 11.50 -7.30
CA LEU A 42 -11.23 10.27 -7.53
C LEU A 42 -9.72 10.54 -7.54
N GLU A 43 -9.28 11.66 -8.12
CA GLU A 43 -7.86 12.01 -8.16
C GLU A 43 -7.30 12.25 -6.76
N ARG A 44 -8.09 12.89 -5.88
CA ARG A 44 -7.73 13.05 -4.48
C ARG A 44 -7.72 11.71 -3.74
N ILE A 45 -8.75 10.88 -3.91
CA ILE A 45 -8.83 9.55 -3.28
C ILE A 45 -7.61 8.72 -3.68
N GLU A 46 -7.27 8.64 -4.98
CA GLU A 46 -6.11 7.89 -5.46
C GLU A 46 -4.81 8.44 -4.87
N ARG A 47 -4.62 9.76 -4.92
CA ARG A 47 -3.42 10.44 -4.40
C ARG A 47 -3.21 10.16 -2.92
N VAL A 48 -4.26 10.30 -2.12
CA VAL A 48 -4.21 10.10 -0.66
C VAL A 48 -4.07 8.61 -0.35
N SER A 49 -4.80 7.74 -1.03
CA SER A 49 -4.71 6.28 -0.85
C SER A 49 -3.31 5.76 -1.15
N ARG A 50 -2.66 6.26 -2.20
CA ARG A 50 -1.25 5.94 -2.51
C ARG A 50 -0.32 6.40 -1.39
N ARG A 51 -0.47 7.64 -0.93
CA ARG A 51 0.33 8.23 0.15
C ARG A 51 0.19 7.48 1.47
N LEU A 52 -1.03 7.08 1.81
CA LEU A 52 -1.34 6.27 2.98
C LEU A 52 -1.05 4.78 2.76
N GLY A 53 -0.59 4.33 1.58
CA GLY A 53 -0.35 2.91 1.33
C GLY A 53 -1.58 2.02 1.53
N VAL A 54 -2.78 2.56 1.29
CA VAL A 54 -4.08 1.83 1.34
C VAL A 54 -4.03 0.66 0.38
N ASP A 55 -4.26 -0.56 0.83
CA ASP A 55 -4.24 -1.73 -0.05
C ASP A 55 -5.49 -1.77 -0.94
N VAL A 56 -6.65 -1.51 -0.33
CA VAL A 56 -7.96 -1.71 -0.94
C VAL A 56 -8.88 -0.53 -0.62
N LEU A 57 -9.72 -0.14 -1.57
CA LEU A 57 -10.83 0.79 -1.35
C LEU A 57 -12.13 -0.01 -1.29
N LEU A 58 -12.97 0.30 -0.32
CA LEU A 58 -14.24 -0.38 -0.11
C LEU A 58 -15.37 0.64 0.02
N ALA A 59 -16.34 0.56 -0.88
CA ALA A 59 -17.60 1.28 -0.74
C ALA A 59 -18.42 0.65 0.39
N LEU A 60 -18.75 1.44 1.42
CA LEU A 60 -19.62 0.97 2.51
C LEU A 60 -21.10 1.21 2.20
N ASP A 61 -21.42 2.22 1.41
CA ASP A 61 -22.76 2.48 0.91
C ASP A 61 -22.92 1.95 -0.54
N ARG A 62 -24.11 2.19 -1.11
CA ARG A 62 -24.43 1.85 -2.52
C ARG A 62 -24.45 3.10 -3.41
N ALA A 63 -23.75 4.16 -3.01
CA ALA A 63 -23.67 5.35 -3.84
C ALA A 63 -22.74 5.06 -5.03
N GLY A 64 -23.19 5.39 -6.25
CA GLY A 64 -22.41 5.12 -7.46
C GLY A 64 -21.00 5.73 -7.43
N ALA A 65 -20.84 6.90 -6.81
CA ALA A 65 -19.55 7.55 -6.65
C ALA A 65 -18.61 6.82 -5.65
N SER A 66 -19.16 6.15 -4.63
CA SER A 66 -18.39 5.29 -3.72
C SER A 66 -17.95 4.01 -4.43
N GLU A 67 -18.85 3.39 -5.20
CA GLU A 67 -18.56 2.20 -6.00
C GLU A 67 -17.49 2.49 -7.08
N GLU A 68 -17.56 3.65 -7.74
CA GLU A 68 -16.56 4.11 -8.69
C GLU A 68 -15.17 4.27 -8.04
N ALA A 69 -15.11 4.85 -6.83
CA ALA A 69 -13.86 4.95 -6.08
C ALA A 69 -13.30 3.58 -5.67
N ALA A 70 -14.17 2.64 -5.25
CA ALA A 70 -13.77 1.27 -4.91
C ALA A 70 -13.31 0.46 -6.14
N ALA A 71 -13.76 0.85 -7.34
CA ALA A 71 -13.38 0.24 -8.60
C ALA A 71 -12.03 0.74 -9.16
N LEU A 72 -11.36 1.72 -8.52
CA LEU A 72 -10.07 2.23 -8.97
C LEU A 72 -9.02 1.13 -9.14
N ASP A 73 -8.25 1.21 -10.23
CA ASP A 73 -7.26 0.20 -10.58
C ASP A 73 -6.23 0.01 -9.47
N GLY A 74 -6.08 -1.25 -9.03
CA GLY A 74 -5.13 -1.62 -7.97
C GLY A 74 -5.57 -1.30 -6.55
N TYR A 75 -6.85 -0.96 -6.35
CA TYR A 75 -7.51 -0.84 -5.05
C TYR A 75 -8.67 -1.82 -4.86
N GLN A 76 -8.93 -2.69 -5.84
CA GLN A 76 -10.06 -3.61 -5.84
C GLN A 76 -9.81 -4.81 -4.93
N TRP A 77 -10.77 -5.14 -4.07
CA TRP A 77 -10.84 -6.45 -3.42
C TRP A 77 -11.30 -7.52 -4.41
N GLN A 78 -10.62 -8.66 -4.44
CA GLN A 78 -10.96 -9.83 -5.25
C GLN A 78 -11.66 -10.88 -4.38
N GLY A 79 -12.82 -11.33 -4.82
CA GLY A 79 -13.67 -12.29 -4.12
C GLY A 79 -15.05 -12.33 -4.79
N ARG A 80 -15.81 -13.40 -4.60
CA ARG A 80 -17.20 -13.48 -5.11
C ARG A 80 -18.15 -12.69 -4.19
N ASP A 81 -19.32 -12.33 -4.69
CA ASP A 81 -20.39 -11.69 -3.90
C ASP A 81 -20.64 -12.46 -2.59
N GLY A 82 -20.67 -11.74 -1.46
CA GLY A 82 -20.79 -12.32 -0.11
C GLY A 82 -19.47 -12.67 0.58
N TRP A 83 -18.31 -12.46 -0.06
CA TRP A 83 -16.97 -12.75 0.46
C TRP A 83 -16.07 -11.51 0.54
N GLY A 84 -16.67 -10.37 0.89
CA GLY A 84 -15.96 -9.10 1.09
C GLY A 84 -15.04 -9.12 2.32
N PRO A 85 -14.14 -8.13 2.44
CA PRO A 85 -13.17 -8.05 3.55
C PRO A 85 -13.82 -7.93 4.93
N LEU A 86 -15.09 -7.48 4.98
CA LEU A 86 -15.90 -7.28 6.19
C LEU A 86 -16.99 -8.35 6.34
N ALA A 87 -16.98 -9.41 5.53
CA ALA A 87 -17.96 -10.48 5.63
C ALA A 87 -17.82 -11.23 6.97
N PRO A 88 -18.93 -11.75 7.53
CA PRO A 88 -18.86 -12.57 8.74
C PRO A 88 -18.05 -13.86 8.48
N ALA A 89 -17.38 -14.37 9.52
CA ALA A 89 -16.59 -15.59 9.41
C ALA A 89 -17.45 -16.79 8.99
N GLN A 90 -16.94 -17.60 8.07
CA GLN A 90 -17.56 -18.85 7.62
C GLN A 90 -16.59 -20.03 7.82
N ASP A 91 -17.14 -21.24 8.03
CA ASP A 91 -16.42 -22.39 8.57
C ASP A 91 -15.33 -23.01 7.68
N TYR A 92 -15.26 -22.68 6.38
CA TYR A 92 -14.41 -23.42 5.43
C TYR A 92 -13.47 -22.57 4.56
N ILE A 93 -13.80 -21.30 4.27
CA ILE A 93 -12.94 -20.37 3.53
C ILE A 93 -13.22 -18.97 4.09
N ASN A 94 -12.37 -18.42 4.95
CA ASN A 94 -12.58 -17.07 5.48
C ASN A 94 -11.81 -16.03 4.67
N HIS A 95 -12.53 -15.11 4.03
CA HIS A 95 -11.98 -13.93 3.37
C HIS A 95 -12.04 -12.67 4.23
N ARG A 96 -12.58 -12.77 5.45
CA ARG A 96 -12.60 -11.68 6.41
C ARG A 96 -11.18 -11.27 6.76
N LEU A 97 -10.97 -9.99 6.99
CA LEU A 97 -9.75 -9.49 7.61
C LEU A 97 -9.56 -10.00 9.04
N LEU A 98 -8.29 -10.06 9.46
CA LEU A 98 -7.94 -10.38 10.84
C LEU A 98 -8.44 -9.27 11.78
N GLY A 99 -9.19 -9.66 12.81
CA GLY A 99 -9.62 -8.77 13.88
C GLY A 99 -8.60 -8.65 15.02
N PRO A 100 -8.78 -7.70 15.95
CA PRO A 100 -7.83 -7.43 17.03
C PRO A 100 -7.84 -8.53 18.11
N GLU A 101 -8.81 -9.45 18.12
CA GLU A 101 -8.96 -10.52 19.12
C GLU A 101 -7.65 -11.29 19.40
N ARG A 102 -6.84 -11.53 18.36
CA ARG A 102 -5.58 -12.29 18.48
C ARG A 102 -4.46 -11.51 19.18
N LEU A 103 -4.58 -10.20 19.25
CA LEU A 103 -3.57 -9.30 19.78
C LEU A 103 -3.93 -8.83 21.18
N LEU A 104 -5.18 -9.06 21.60
CA LEU A 104 -5.67 -8.66 22.91
C LEU A 104 -4.85 -9.28 24.07
N ASP A 105 -4.29 -10.48 23.88
CA ASP A 105 -3.47 -11.13 24.90
C ASP A 105 -2.01 -10.65 24.93
N GLU A 106 -1.58 -9.88 23.92
CA GLU A 106 -0.19 -9.39 23.81
C GLU A 106 0.01 -7.98 24.39
N LEU A 107 -1.07 -7.25 24.69
CA LEU A 107 -0.99 -5.86 25.14
C LEU A 107 -1.05 -5.74 26.67
N PRO A 108 -0.39 -4.73 27.27
CA PRO A 108 -0.47 -4.45 28.70
C PRO A 108 -1.91 -4.15 29.11
N ARG A 109 -2.40 -4.81 30.16
CA ARG A 109 -3.83 -4.79 30.55
C ARG A 109 -4.22 -3.62 31.45
N ASP A 110 -3.26 -3.02 32.14
CA ASP A 110 -3.51 -2.11 33.25
C ASP A 110 -4.19 -0.78 32.85
N SER A 111 -4.20 -0.45 31.55
CA SER A 111 -4.82 0.76 30.99
C SER A 111 -6.08 0.50 30.16
N TRP A 112 -6.60 -0.74 30.16
CA TRP A 112 -7.75 -1.09 29.35
C TRP A 112 -9.04 -0.57 29.96
N VAL A 113 -9.78 0.21 29.17
CA VAL A 113 -11.05 0.79 29.58
C VAL A 113 -12.09 0.53 28.50
N LEU A 114 -13.25 0.00 28.93
CA LEU A 114 -14.45 -0.04 28.10
C LEU A 114 -15.37 1.10 28.57
N PRO A 115 -15.33 2.26 27.91
CA PRO A 115 -16.23 3.35 28.22
C PRO A 115 -17.65 3.01 27.77
N GLY A 116 -18.63 3.41 28.57
CA GLY A 116 -20.05 3.30 28.25
C GLY A 116 -20.77 4.61 28.52
N TRP A 117 -21.68 4.98 27.63
CA TRP A 117 -22.52 6.18 27.71
C TRP A 117 -23.97 5.83 27.34
N ALA A 118 -24.87 6.80 27.36
CA ALA A 118 -26.26 6.62 26.95
C ALA A 118 -26.38 6.84 25.43
N ALA A 119 -27.19 6.04 24.73
CA ALA A 119 -27.29 6.11 23.26
C ALA A 119 -27.95 7.42 22.76
N ASP A 120 -28.62 8.13 23.65
CA ASP A 120 -29.23 9.44 23.45
C ASP A 120 -28.35 10.61 23.93
N ASP A 121 -27.13 10.34 24.42
CA ASP A 121 -26.15 11.38 24.75
C ASP A 121 -25.80 12.18 23.47
N PRO A 122 -25.80 13.53 23.50
CA PRO A 122 -25.49 14.35 22.34
C PRO A 122 -24.08 14.11 21.77
N LEU A 123 -23.18 13.49 22.53
CA LEU A 123 -21.84 13.11 22.10
C LEU A 123 -21.70 11.63 21.72
N ASP A 124 -22.79 10.87 21.55
CA ASP A 124 -22.74 9.43 21.19
C ASP A 124 -21.84 9.17 19.97
N ASP A 125 -22.04 9.91 18.88
CA ASP A 125 -21.24 9.76 17.66
C ASP A 125 -19.78 10.13 17.86
N LEU A 126 -19.50 11.16 18.67
CA LEU A 126 -18.15 11.52 19.05
C LEU A 126 -17.48 10.41 19.86
N PHE A 127 -18.16 9.87 20.87
CA PHE A 127 -17.61 8.81 21.72
C PHE A 127 -17.37 7.53 20.96
N ARG A 128 -18.22 7.18 19.97
CA ARG A 128 -17.96 6.08 19.04
C ARG A 128 -16.67 6.31 18.26
N VAL A 129 -16.48 7.50 17.70
CA VAL A 129 -15.27 7.84 16.93
C VAL A 129 -14.03 7.92 17.83
N TRP A 130 -14.17 8.39 19.07
CA TRP A 130 -13.07 8.55 20.01
C TRP A 130 -12.61 7.22 20.61
N PHE A 131 -13.55 6.42 21.12
CA PHE A 131 -13.26 5.20 21.89
C PHE A 131 -13.49 3.90 21.11
N GLY A 132 -14.19 3.95 19.98
CA GLY A 132 -14.59 2.78 19.20
C GLY A 132 -15.95 2.23 19.61
N ALA A 133 -16.53 1.42 18.73
CA ALA A 133 -17.80 0.74 18.95
C ALA A 133 -17.79 -0.63 18.27
N TYR A 134 -18.36 -1.65 18.88
CA TYR A 134 -18.36 -3.02 18.32
C TYR A 134 -19.61 -3.34 17.49
N GLY A 135 -20.65 -2.50 17.53
CA GLY A 135 -21.92 -2.75 16.85
C GLY A 135 -22.70 -3.93 17.44
N THR A 136 -23.84 -4.26 16.83
CA THR A 136 -24.77 -5.28 17.35
C THR A 136 -24.67 -6.64 16.65
N GLY A 137 -23.82 -6.75 15.63
CA GLY A 137 -23.58 -8.01 14.92
C GLY A 137 -22.91 -9.07 15.80
N ALA A 138 -23.06 -10.35 15.46
CA ALA A 138 -22.55 -11.46 16.27
C ALA A 138 -21.04 -11.36 16.58
N GLN A 139 -20.24 -10.93 15.60
CA GLN A 139 -18.80 -10.68 15.79
C GLN A 139 -18.56 -9.54 16.79
N GLY A 140 -19.27 -8.43 16.63
CA GLY A 140 -19.20 -7.27 17.51
C GLY A 140 -19.48 -7.62 18.95
N VAL A 141 -20.62 -8.26 19.19
CA VAL A 141 -21.03 -8.74 20.52
C VAL A 141 -20.01 -9.70 21.11
N SER A 142 -19.43 -10.59 20.29
CA SER A 142 -18.38 -11.51 20.75
C SER A 142 -17.10 -10.76 21.15
N LEU A 143 -16.64 -9.82 20.32
CA LEU A 143 -15.40 -9.08 20.57
C LEU A 143 -15.54 -8.12 21.75
N GLU A 144 -16.70 -7.46 21.88
CA GLU A 144 -17.03 -6.64 23.04
C GLU A 144 -16.94 -7.44 24.34
N LYS A 145 -17.54 -8.64 24.39
CA LYS A 145 -17.44 -9.52 25.55
C LYS A 145 -15.99 -9.90 25.87
N GLN A 146 -15.19 -10.22 24.85
CA GLN A 146 -13.78 -10.57 25.05
C GLN A 146 -12.97 -9.37 25.57
N PHE A 147 -13.24 -8.17 25.06
CA PHE A 147 -12.60 -6.95 25.52
C PHE A 147 -13.03 -6.60 26.95
N ALA A 148 -14.33 -6.66 27.26
CA ALA A 148 -14.92 -6.33 28.56
C ALA A 148 -14.37 -7.21 29.70
N VAL A 149 -14.03 -8.48 29.44
CA VAL A 149 -13.40 -9.37 30.44
C VAL A 149 -12.00 -8.89 30.85
N ARG A 150 -11.34 -8.10 30.01
CA ARG A 150 -9.98 -7.59 30.24
C ARG A 150 -9.96 -6.12 30.68
N ALA A 151 -11.01 -5.36 30.37
CA ALA A 151 -11.07 -3.92 30.55
C ALA A 151 -11.84 -3.51 31.82
N THR A 152 -11.39 -2.42 32.44
CA THR A 152 -12.16 -1.72 33.47
C THR A 152 -13.35 -1.03 32.80
N GLN A 153 -14.53 -1.15 33.38
CA GLN A 153 -15.72 -0.45 32.88
C GLN A 153 -15.74 0.98 33.41
N ALA A 154 -15.87 1.97 32.53
CA ALA A 154 -16.01 3.37 32.90
C ALA A 154 -17.33 3.93 32.36
N ARG A 155 -18.19 4.46 33.23
CA ARG A 155 -19.45 5.07 32.81
C ARG A 155 -19.28 6.58 32.67
N ILE A 156 -19.56 7.10 31.47
CA ILE A 156 -19.71 8.54 31.24
C ILE A 156 -21.19 8.86 31.34
N HIS A 157 -21.58 9.63 32.35
CA HIS A 157 -22.97 10.04 32.55
C HIS A 157 -23.35 11.16 31.59
N ASP A 158 -24.62 11.23 31.20
CA ASP A 158 -25.12 12.32 30.36
C ASP A 158 -24.87 13.68 31.02
N GLY A 159 -24.42 14.64 30.22
CA GLY A 159 -24.00 15.99 30.65
C GLY A 159 -22.77 16.07 31.54
N ALA A 160 -22.23 14.96 32.05
CA ALA A 160 -21.09 14.96 32.99
C ALA A 160 -19.74 15.18 32.29
N GLU A 161 -18.72 15.63 33.01
CA GLU A 161 -17.36 15.71 32.46
C GLU A 161 -16.84 14.32 32.06
N VAL A 162 -16.09 14.27 30.95
CA VAL A 162 -15.30 13.10 30.56
C VAL A 162 -14.14 12.96 31.55
N PRO A 163 -13.84 11.75 32.06
CA PRO A 163 -12.74 11.55 32.98
C PRO A 163 -11.41 12.12 32.47
N THR A 164 -10.63 12.71 33.37
CA THR A 164 -9.41 13.46 33.01
C THR A 164 -8.33 12.59 32.36
N ASP A 165 -8.32 11.31 32.68
CA ASP A 165 -7.40 10.30 32.16
C ASP A 165 -7.85 9.66 30.84
N ALA A 166 -9.01 10.06 30.27
CA ALA A 166 -9.60 9.42 29.10
C ALA A 166 -8.70 9.38 27.86
N ALA A 167 -7.80 10.36 27.71
CA ALA A 167 -6.83 10.38 26.61
C ALA A 167 -5.76 9.28 26.70
N SER A 168 -5.56 8.69 27.89
CA SER A 168 -4.57 7.63 28.16
C SER A 168 -5.15 6.23 28.07
N TRP A 169 -6.48 6.10 27.95
CA TRP A 169 -7.16 4.82 27.94
C TRP A 169 -6.82 3.98 26.70
N MET A 170 -6.57 2.69 26.94
CA MET A 170 -6.61 1.68 25.90
C MET A 170 -8.08 1.27 25.68
N THR A 171 -8.73 1.95 24.74
CA THR A 171 -10.15 1.73 24.37
C THR A 171 -10.28 0.74 23.22
N PRO A 172 -11.50 0.27 22.87
CA PRO A 172 -11.72 -0.61 21.73
C PRO A 172 -11.00 -0.19 20.44
N VAL A 173 -11.08 1.09 20.05
CA VAL A 173 -10.40 1.57 18.84
C VAL A 173 -8.88 1.60 19.00
N THR A 174 -8.36 2.03 20.15
CA THR A 174 -6.91 2.07 20.40
C THR A 174 -6.31 0.66 20.43
N ALA A 175 -7.03 -0.32 20.98
CA ALA A 175 -6.57 -1.72 21.02
C ALA A 175 -6.37 -2.33 19.62
N THR A 176 -7.02 -1.78 18.59
CA THR A 176 -6.78 -2.20 17.21
C THR A 176 -5.36 -1.96 16.73
N SER A 177 -4.57 -1.08 17.37
CA SER A 177 -3.16 -0.88 17.03
C SER A 177 -2.18 -1.85 17.68
N GLY A 178 -2.67 -2.91 18.31
CA GLY A 178 -1.80 -3.92 18.88
C GLY A 178 -0.74 -4.41 17.90
N ALA A 179 0.50 -4.57 18.39
CA ALA A 179 1.66 -5.01 17.61
C ALA A 179 2.01 -4.14 16.37
N ILE A 180 1.50 -2.90 16.30
CA ILE A 180 1.84 -1.93 15.26
C ILE A 180 2.72 -0.83 15.86
N ASP A 181 3.93 -0.70 15.32
CA ASP A 181 4.81 0.43 15.55
C ASP A 181 4.61 1.45 14.43
N TYR A 182 4.21 2.66 14.80
CA TYR A 182 4.17 3.80 13.89
C TYR A 182 5.56 4.44 13.79
N ARG A 183 6.27 4.25 12.67
CA ARG A 183 7.64 4.80 12.48
C ARG A 183 7.73 5.96 11.49
N GLY A 184 6.59 6.58 11.21
CA GLY A 184 6.49 7.63 10.20
C GLY A 184 6.86 8.97 10.78
N MET A 185 7.06 9.96 9.91
CA MET A 185 6.93 11.35 10.32
C MET A 185 5.47 11.56 10.74
N SER A 186 5.14 11.30 12.01
CA SER A 186 3.81 11.55 12.54
C SER A 186 3.43 13.01 12.23
N PRO A 187 2.17 13.29 11.86
CA PRO A 187 1.69 14.66 11.75
C PRO A 187 1.75 15.40 13.11
N GLY A 188 2.14 14.73 14.18
CA GLY A 188 2.35 15.29 15.50
C GLY A 188 1.12 15.15 16.38
N THR A 189 1.04 16.04 17.36
CA THR A 189 -0.06 16.11 18.32
C THR A 189 -1.05 17.18 17.89
N ALA A 190 -2.34 16.85 17.91
CA ALA A 190 -3.39 17.71 17.38
C ALA A 190 -4.63 17.76 18.26
N LEU A 191 -5.19 18.95 18.42
CA LEU A 191 -6.57 19.16 18.85
C LEU A 191 -7.45 19.24 17.62
N VAL A 192 -8.48 18.40 17.57
CA VAL A 192 -9.44 18.38 16.47
C VAL A 192 -10.73 19.01 16.94
N VAL A 193 -11.02 20.20 16.43
CA VAL A 193 -12.28 20.89 16.66
C VAL A 193 -13.36 20.16 15.88
N VAL A 194 -14.33 19.62 16.61
CA VAL A 194 -15.39 18.78 16.03
C VAL A 194 -16.75 19.39 16.31
N ASP A 195 -17.63 19.35 15.31
CA ASP A 195 -19.07 19.49 15.52
C ASP A 195 -19.62 18.07 15.70
N PRO A 196 -20.12 17.70 16.90
CA PRO A 196 -20.62 16.35 17.16
C PRO A 196 -21.80 15.94 16.28
N ALA A 197 -22.53 16.91 15.72
CA ALA A 197 -23.68 16.66 14.84
C ALA A 197 -23.28 16.56 13.35
N ASP A 198 -22.03 16.88 12.99
CA ASP A 198 -21.54 16.83 11.61
C ASP A 198 -20.65 15.59 11.36
N PRO A 199 -21.14 14.59 10.59
CA PRO A 199 -20.35 13.40 10.25
C PRO A 199 -19.04 13.70 9.51
N ALA A 200 -18.96 14.81 8.76
CA ALA A 200 -17.74 15.19 8.07
C ALA A 200 -16.65 15.66 9.06
N SER A 201 -17.05 16.41 10.08
CA SER A 201 -16.18 16.82 11.19
C SER A 201 -15.63 15.64 11.99
N LEU A 202 -16.50 14.69 12.32
CA LEU A 202 -16.12 13.45 12.99
C LEU A 202 -15.20 12.55 12.13
N THR A 203 -15.42 12.53 10.81
CA THR A 203 -14.53 11.86 9.86
C THR A 203 -13.14 12.48 9.85
N ALA A 204 -13.02 13.80 10.03
CA ALA A 204 -11.73 14.48 10.14
C ALA A 204 -10.95 14.04 11.39
N LEU A 205 -11.63 13.88 12.54
CA LEU A 205 -11.04 13.33 13.77
C LEU A 205 -10.52 11.91 13.56
N TRP A 206 -11.32 11.04 12.92
CA TRP A 206 -10.89 9.69 12.60
C TRP A 206 -9.65 9.68 11.70
N ASN A 207 -9.68 10.47 10.62
CA ASN A 207 -8.59 10.52 9.65
C ASN A 207 -7.30 11.12 10.22
N ALA A 208 -7.39 12.02 11.22
CA ALA A 208 -6.23 12.49 11.97
C ALA A 208 -5.48 11.32 12.61
N ARG A 209 -6.22 10.49 13.33
CA ARG A 209 -5.69 9.27 13.94
C ARG A 209 -5.20 8.30 12.88
N ALA A 210 -5.92 8.16 11.77
CA ALA A 210 -5.53 7.23 10.70
C ALA A 210 -4.20 7.59 10.04
N CYS A 211 -3.84 8.87 10.05
CA CYS A 211 -2.56 9.39 9.62
C CYS A 211 -1.47 9.36 10.72
N GLY A 212 -1.74 8.76 11.88
CA GLY A 212 -0.80 8.63 12.99
C GLY A 212 -0.68 9.85 13.89
N ALA A 213 -1.65 10.78 13.88
CA ALA A 213 -1.68 11.89 14.84
C ALA A 213 -2.06 11.39 16.24
N ARG A 214 -1.45 11.99 17.27
CA ARG A 214 -2.02 11.96 18.64
C ARG A 214 -3.15 12.98 18.67
N ALA A 215 -4.35 12.55 18.29
CA ALA A 215 -5.52 13.43 18.12
C ALA A 215 -6.43 13.41 19.36
N PHE A 216 -6.75 14.59 19.89
CA PHE A 216 -7.74 14.79 20.96
C PHE A 216 -8.95 15.58 20.42
N PRO A 217 -10.19 15.13 20.65
CA PRO A 217 -11.37 15.84 20.18
C PRO A 217 -11.75 17.04 21.06
N PHE A 218 -12.13 18.15 20.44
CA PHE A 218 -12.67 19.33 21.11
C PHE A 218 -14.05 19.68 20.54
N PRO A 219 -15.15 19.20 21.17
CA PRO A 219 -16.50 19.34 20.64
C PRO A 219 -17.08 20.73 20.85
N VAL A 220 -17.40 21.41 19.76
CA VAL A 220 -18.07 22.72 19.78
C VAL A 220 -19.47 22.56 20.39
N GLY A 221 -19.84 23.47 21.30
CA GLY A 221 -21.10 23.45 22.03
C GLY A 221 -21.14 22.49 23.23
N HIS A 222 -20.11 21.67 23.43
CA HIS A 222 -19.97 20.74 24.55
C HIS A 222 -18.57 20.79 25.18
N GLU A 223 -17.88 21.93 25.05
CA GLU A 223 -16.47 22.12 25.42
C GLU A 223 -16.22 21.76 26.89
N GLN A 224 -17.12 22.19 27.77
CA GLN A 224 -17.04 21.94 29.21
C GLN A 224 -16.98 20.45 29.55
N ARG A 225 -17.56 19.58 28.72
CA ARG A 225 -17.53 18.14 28.96
C ARG A 225 -16.13 17.55 28.79
N VAL A 226 -15.29 18.10 27.92
CA VAL A 226 -13.95 17.56 27.66
C VAL A 226 -12.82 18.40 28.24
N LEU A 227 -13.11 19.63 28.67
CA LEU A 227 -12.11 20.60 29.10
C LEU A 227 -11.15 20.04 30.18
N PRO A 228 -11.61 19.36 31.26
CA PRO A 228 -10.71 18.79 32.25
C PRO A 228 -9.76 17.73 31.67
N ALA A 229 -10.27 16.88 30.76
CA ALA A 229 -9.47 15.87 30.07
C ALA A 229 -8.50 16.49 29.07
N ALA A 230 -8.91 17.57 28.38
CA ALA A 230 -8.06 18.31 27.45
C ALA A 230 -6.91 19.01 28.19
N GLU A 231 -7.19 19.61 29.36
CA GLU A 231 -6.20 20.24 30.24
C GLU A 231 -5.18 19.21 30.76
N SER A 232 -5.67 18.08 31.31
CA SER A 232 -4.80 17.00 31.79
C SER A 232 -3.92 16.44 30.67
N TRP A 233 -4.48 16.24 29.48
CA TRP A 233 -3.74 15.75 28.32
C TRP A 233 -2.70 16.77 27.82
N LEU A 234 -3.05 18.05 27.76
CA LEU A 234 -2.14 19.12 27.36
C LEU A 234 -0.96 19.25 28.32
N GLN A 235 -1.24 19.20 29.62
CA GLN A 235 -0.23 19.23 30.67
C GLN A 235 0.74 18.05 30.55
N GLN A 236 0.23 16.83 30.33
CA GLN A 236 1.06 15.66 30.09
C GLN A 236 2.00 15.85 28.88
N LEU A 237 1.49 16.38 27.77
CA LEU A 237 2.30 16.62 26.56
C LEU A 237 3.41 17.66 26.76
N LEU A 238 3.15 18.66 27.59
CA LEU A 238 4.14 19.66 27.98
C LEU A 238 5.24 19.04 28.85
N GLU A 239 4.86 18.21 29.81
CA GLU A 239 5.79 17.49 30.70
C GLU A 239 6.65 16.48 29.93
N GLU A 240 6.09 15.80 28.94
CA GLU A 240 6.80 14.92 28.00
C GLU A 240 7.73 15.70 27.04
N GLY A 241 7.61 17.03 26.99
CA GLY A 241 8.36 17.89 26.07
C GLY A 241 7.97 17.73 24.60
N GLU A 242 6.84 17.08 24.31
CA GLU A 242 6.37 16.79 22.94
C GLU A 242 6.08 18.07 22.16
N LEU A 243 5.45 19.06 22.81
CA LEU A 243 5.05 20.32 22.17
C LEU A 243 6.21 21.31 22.01
N SER A 244 7.33 21.10 22.71
CA SER A 244 8.46 22.03 22.76
C SER A 244 9.56 21.74 21.74
N ARG A 245 9.38 20.74 20.86
CA ARG A 245 10.38 20.30 19.87
C ARG A 245 10.52 21.22 18.65
N TRP A 246 9.78 22.32 18.62
CA TRP A 246 9.67 23.19 17.46
C TRP A 246 10.83 24.18 17.39
N MET A 247 11.44 24.29 16.22
CA MET A 247 12.55 25.19 15.93
C MET A 247 12.17 26.08 14.75
N THR A 248 12.50 27.35 14.83
CA THR A 248 12.45 28.26 13.69
C THR A 248 13.60 27.98 12.71
N GLY A 249 13.53 28.56 11.50
CA GLY A 249 14.53 28.33 10.46
C GLY A 249 15.95 28.81 10.82
N ASP A 250 16.10 29.68 11.82
CA ASP A 250 17.38 30.12 12.37
C ASP A 250 17.87 29.26 13.55
N GLY A 251 17.15 28.18 13.89
CA GLY A 251 17.51 27.27 14.97
C GLY A 251 17.18 27.80 16.37
N THR A 252 16.28 28.76 16.52
CA THR A 252 15.78 29.17 17.84
C THR A 252 14.53 28.35 18.25
N PRO A 253 14.37 27.98 19.54
CA PRO A 253 13.17 27.30 20.01
C PRO A 253 11.93 28.18 19.79
N ALA A 254 10.93 27.64 19.09
CA ALA A 254 9.72 28.37 18.70
C ALA A 254 8.63 28.38 19.80
N GLY A 255 8.94 27.85 20.99
CA GLY A 255 8.02 27.62 22.09
C GLY A 255 7.08 26.41 21.89
N PRO A 256 6.28 26.05 22.91
CA PRO A 256 5.28 25.00 22.81
C PRO A 256 4.24 25.29 21.73
N ARG A 257 4.03 24.34 20.82
CA ARG A 257 3.08 24.45 19.71
C ARG A 257 2.26 23.19 19.54
N ILE A 258 0.98 23.36 19.21
CA ILE A 258 0.06 22.26 18.92
C ILE A 258 -0.72 22.52 17.64
N TYR A 259 -0.96 21.46 16.85
CA TYR A 259 -1.77 21.59 15.66
C TYR A 259 -3.26 21.70 16.00
N ILE A 260 -3.96 22.62 15.34
CA ILE A 260 -5.42 22.72 15.43
C ILE A 260 -6.06 22.32 14.11
N TRP A 261 -6.94 21.34 14.19
CA TRP A 261 -7.59 20.75 13.03
C TRP A 261 -9.07 21.11 13.02
N GLN A 262 -9.52 21.60 11.88
CA GLN A 262 -10.91 22.00 11.64
C GLN A 262 -11.30 21.47 10.26
N ALA A 263 -12.45 20.79 10.17
CA ALA A 263 -12.88 20.11 8.94
C ALA A 263 -13.10 21.07 7.75
N THR A 264 -13.41 22.34 8.02
CA THR A 264 -13.71 23.36 7.01
C THR A 264 -12.54 24.28 6.67
N GLY A 265 -11.35 24.10 7.26
CA GLY A 265 -10.26 25.07 7.11
C GLY A 265 -9.89 25.80 8.39
N PRO A 266 -8.80 26.58 8.36
CA PRO A 266 -8.44 27.49 9.43
C PRO A 266 -9.59 28.49 9.63
N GLY A 267 -10.31 28.36 10.73
CA GLY A 267 -11.35 29.26 11.19
C GLY A 267 -11.02 29.87 12.54
N GLU A 268 -11.97 30.61 13.10
CA GLU A 268 -11.87 31.09 14.47
C GLU A 268 -11.85 29.90 15.45
N LEU A 269 -11.01 30.00 16.47
CA LEU A 269 -10.94 28.98 17.52
C LEU A 269 -12.13 29.17 18.48
N PRO A 270 -12.76 28.07 18.97
CA PRO A 270 -13.69 28.18 20.08
C PRO A 270 -13.05 28.93 21.25
N GLY A 271 -13.78 29.88 21.86
CA GLY A 271 -13.23 30.74 22.91
C GLY A 271 -12.60 29.95 24.06
N THR A 272 -13.28 28.90 24.53
CA THR A 272 -12.77 28.00 25.58
C THR A 272 -11.48 27.29 25.17
N LEU A 273 -11.31 26.95 23.90
CA LEU A 273 -10.06 26.35 23.41
C LEU A 273 -8.93 27.38 23.35
N ALA A 274 -9.23 28.59 22.87
CA ALA A 274 -8.24 29.68 22.86
C ALA A 274 -7.78 30.03 24.28
N GLU A 275 -8.70 30.08 25.24
CA GLU A 275 -8.42 30.28 26.67
C GLU A 275 -7.54 29.17 27.24
N LEU A 276 -7.87 27.90 26.99
CA LEU A 276 -7.06 26.76 27.41
C LEU A 276 -5.62 26.87 26.89
N LEU A 277 -5.44 27.10 25.59
CA LEU A 277 -4.11 27.19 24.99
C LEU A 277 -3.31 28.39 25.51
N THR A 278 -3.98 29.53 25.69
CA THR A 278 -3.35 30.74 26.26
C THR A 278 -2.94 30.50 27.71
N GLY A 279 -3.76 29.80 28.50
CA GLY A 279 -3.46 29.49 29.90
C GLY A 279 -2.24 28.61 30.10
N HIS A 280 -1.83 27.84 29.07
CA HIS A 280 -0.66 26.97 29.09
C HIS A 280 0.51 27.48 28.23
N ASP A 281 0.46 28.73 27.74
CA ASP A 281 1.46 29.31 26.84
C ASP A 281 1.72 28.48 25.56
N VAL A 282 0.68 27.80 25.05
CA VAL A 282 0.75 26.97 23.85
C VAL A 282 0.26 27.73 22.63
N THR A 283 1.10 27.85 21.61
CA THR A 283 0.72 28.52 20.37
C THR A 283 -0.03 27.57 19.43
N PRO A 284 -1.29 27.87 19.03
CA PRO A 284 -2.02 27.07 18.05
C PRO A 284 -1.41 27.21 16.66
N VAL A 285 -1.27 26.08 15.95
CA VAL A 285 -0.84 26.02 14.55
C VAL A 285 -2.01 25.49 13.72
N PRO A 286 -2.77 26.36 13.04
CA PRO A 286 -3.93 25.92 12.29
C PRO A 286 -3.51 25.07 11.09
N VAL A 287 -4.22 23.98 10.87
CA VAL A 287 -4.02 23.06 9.74
C VAL A 287 -5.23 23.18 8.82
N SER A 288 -5.01 23.60 7.57
CA SER A 288 -6.07 23.53 6.56
C SER A 288 -6.34 22.06 6.20
N PRO A 289 -7.55 21.61 5.88
CA PRO A 289 -7.81 20.26 5.35
C PRO A 289 -7.13 19.98 4.01
N ASP A 290 -6.85 21.03 3.23
CA ASP A 290 -6.21 20.95 1.92
C ASP A 290 -4.67 20.98 2.00
N LEU A 291 -4.13 21.61 3.06
CA LEU A 291 -2.69 21.63 3.41
C LEU A 291 -2.31 20.61 4.50
N GLY A 292 -3.27 20.19 5.30
CA GLY A 292 -3.38 18.85 5.81
C GLY A 292 -3.58 17.91 4.62
N GLN A 293 -3.61 16.59 4.69
CA GLN A 293 -3.37 15.69 3.54
C GLN A 293 -1.98 15.83 2.88
N GLU A 294 -1.27 16.93 3.09
CA GLU A 294 0.19 17.00 3.06
C GLU A 294 0.85 16.29 4.25
N TRP A 295 0.08 15.70 5.17
CA TRP A 295 0.59 14.86 6.28
C TRP A 295 1.40 13.65 5.82
N ALA A 296 1.14 13.19 4.59
CA ALA A 296 1.94 12.18 3.92
C ALA A 296 3.00 12.79 2.99
N ARG A 297 3.39 14.05 3.19
CA ARG A 297 4.60 14.63 2.58
C ARG A 297 5.78 13.78 3.03
N GLY A 298 6.35 13.05 2.07
CA GLY A 298 7.45 12.12 2.29
C GLY A 298 7.08 10.64 2.16
N TRP A 299 5.80 10.26 2.19
CA TRP A 299 5.40 8.86 2.01
C TRP A 299 5.07 8.57 0.55
N GLN A 300 5.86 7.68 -0.06
CA GLN A 300 5.72 7.27 -1.45
C GLN A 300 5.30 5.80 -1.57
N GLY A 301 4.06 5.47 -1.18
CA GLY A 301 3.48 4.15 -1.43
C GLY A 301 3.74 3.09 -0.35
N ASP A 302 4.63 3.39 0.60
CA ASP A 302 4.91 2.57 1.79
C ASP A 302 4.46 3.34 3.02
N HIS A 303 3.43 2.82 3.68
CA HIS A 303 3.00 3.42 4.92
C HIS A 303 4.00 3.11 6.04
N PRO A 304 4.25 4.04 6.97
CA PRO A 304 5.20 3.84 8.07
C PRO A 304 4.79 2.82 9.15
N PHE A 305 3.88 1.90 8.86
CA PHE A 305 3.61 0.81 9.79
C PHE A 305 4.69 -0.23 9.69
N THR A 306 5.30 -0.50 10.83
CA THR A 306 6.10 -1.68 11.04
C THR A 306 5.41 -2.55 12.07
N THR A 307 5.55 -3.85 11.92
CA THR A 307 5.16 -4.81 12.95
C THR A 307 6.39 -5.58 13.38
N GLY A 308 6.34 -6.20 14.56
CA GLY A 308 7.36 -7.16 14.97
C GLY A 308 7.41 -8.43 14.10
N TYR A 309 6.39 -8.66 13.26
CA TYR A 309 6.24 -9.87 12.45
C TYR A 309 6.97 -9.74 11.10
N ALA A 310 8.30 -9.70 11.16
CA ALA A 310 9.15 -9.58 9.97
C ALA A 310 10.36 -10.52 10.06
N HIS A 311 10.71 -11.13 8.93
CA HIS A 311 11.92 -11.96 8.79
C HIS A 311 12.56 -11.72 7.43
N SER A 312 13.89 -11.76 7.39
CA SER A 312 14.65 -11.85 6.14
C SER A 312 14.61 -13.29 5.62
N PHE A 313 14.70 -13.45 4.31
CA PHE A 313 14.71 -14.77 3.68
C PHE A 313 15.70 -14.81 2.51
N ALA A 314 16.10 -16.03 2.14
CA ALA A 314 16.78 -16.34 0.88
C ALA A 314 16.14 -17.62 0.34
N GLN A 315 15.48 -17.54 -0.82
CA GLN A 315 14.69 -18.64 -1.37
C GLN A 315 15.16 -19.00 -2.77
N PRO A 316 15.37 -20.29 -3.08
CA PRO A 316 15.66 -20.71 -4.43
C PRO A 316 14.46 -20.43 -5.35
N LEU A 317 14.74 -20.15 -6.62
CA LEU A 317 13.68 -19.97 -7.60
C LEU A 317 13.23 -21.32 -8.16
N GLU A 318 11.92 -21.50 -8.24
CA GLU A 318 11.23 -22.64 -8.83
C GLU A 318 10.79 -22.31 -10.27
N ALA A 319 10.22 -23.32 -10.96
CA ALA A 319 9.56 -23.18 -12.26
C ALA A 319 10.41 -22.49 -13.35
N ASP A 320 11.67 -22.89 -13.50
CA ASP A 320 12.63 -22.32 -14.45
C ASP A 320 12.95 -20.84 -14.14
N GLY A 321 13.17 -20.53 -12.86
CA GLY A 321 13.58 -19.19 -12.43
C GLY A 321 12.43 -18.17 -12.40
N ARG A 322 11.18 -18.62 -12.30
CA ARG A 322 9.98 -17.75 -12.40
C ARG A 322 9.18 -17.61 -11.12
N VAL A 323 9.27 -18.56 -10.18
CA VAL A 323 8.44 -18.54 -8.98
C VAL A 323 9.33 -18.58 -7.75
N ALA A 324 8.99 -17.82 -6.72
CA ALA A 324 9.62 -17.89 -5.41
C ALA A 324 8.57 -18.19 -4.34
N ARG A 325 8.92 -19.09 -3.40
CA ARG A 325 8.09 -19.49 -2.26
C ARG A 325 8.56 -18.73 -1.03
N ILE A 326 7.82 -17.69 -0.67
CA ILE A 326 8.23 -16.72 0.36
C ILE A 326 7.65 -17.16 1.71
N PRO A 327 8.46 -17.30 2.76
CA PRO A 327 7.95 -17.63 4.10
C PRO A 327 7.13 -16.47 4.65
N VAL A 328 6.00 -16.79 5.28
CA VAL A 328 5.10 -15.82 5.91
C VAL A 328 5.39 -15.79 7.41
N PRO A 329 5.76 -14.63 7.99
CA PRO A 329 5.95 -14.50 9.44
C PRO A 329 4.67 -14.86 10.19
N GLY A 330 4.81 -15.60 11.30
CA GLY A 330 3.69 -15.86 12.21
C GLY A 330 3.27 -14.58 12.93
N ILE A 331 1.97 -14.37 13.08
CA ILE A 331 1.39 -13.25 13.84
C ILE A 331 0.82 -13.79 15.15
N GLY A 332 1.37 -13.30 16.26
CA GLY A 332 0.81 -13.38 17.61
C GLY A 332 0.71 -14.77 18.30
N GLY A 333 0.51 -14.72 19.62
CA GLY A 333 0.76 -15.78 20.62
C GLY A 333 -0.27 -16.90 20.79
N GLY A 334 0.19 -18.02 21.37
CA GLY A 334 -0.55 -19.12 22.01
C GLY A 334 -1.52 -19.96 21.16
N ALA A 335 -2.16 -19.35 20.18
CA ALA A 335 -3.24 -19.91 19.37
C ALA A 335 -2.76 -20.75 18.18
N GLN A 336 -1.59 -21.38 18.28
CA GLN A 336 -1.43 -22.65 17.54
C GLN A 336 -2.49 -23.68 18.01
N ASP A 337 -3.10 -23.47 19.19
CA ASP A 337 -4.02 -24.41 19.86
C ASP A 337 -5.50 -23.97 20.02
N SER A 338 -5.91 -22.74 19.67
CA SER A 338 -7.24 -22.23 20.10
C SER A 338 -8.46 -22.57 19.22
N GLY A 339 -8.32 -23.41 18.19
CA GLY A 339 -9.47 -23.87 17.38
C GLY A 339 -10.22 -22.78 16.60
N VAL A 340 -9.74 -21.53 16.58
CA VAL A 340 -10.27 -20.44 15.74
C VAL A 340 -10.00 -20.78 14.27
N PRO A 341 -10.98 -20.59 13.35
CA PRO A 341 -10.77 -20.90 11.95
C PRO A 341 -9.49 -20.27 11.39
N ARG A 342 -8.62 -21.12 10.87
CA ARG A 342 -7.50 -20.70 10.02
C ARG A 342 -8.13 -20.05 8.79
N GLY A 343 -7.82 -18.79 8.48
CA GLY A 343 -8.43 -18.18 7.31
C GLY A 343 -8.20 -16.68 7.18
N ASP A 344 -8.39 -15.93 8.26
CA ASP A 344 -8.45 -14.46 8.21
C ASP A 344 -7.29 -13.83 7.45
N ILE A 345 -7.60 -12.85 6.61
CA ILE A 345 -6.68 -12.25 5.67
C ILE A 345 -5.84 -11.16 6.35
N ILE A 346 -4.55 -11.24 6.10
CA ILE A 346 -3.53 -10.26 6.45
C ILE A 346 -2.84 -9.77 5.19
N ALA A 347 -2.08 -8.68 5.31
CA ALA A 347 -1.20 -8.24 4.25
C ALA A 347 0.24 -8.72 4.51
N VAL A 348 0.86 -9.32 3.51
CA VAL A 348 2.30 -9.61 3.52
C VAL A 348 2.98 -8.68 2.53
N GLN A 349 3.84 -7.82 3.05
CA GLN A 349 4.74 -6.97 2.26
C GLN A 349 6.07 -7.69 2.09
N VAL A 350 6.41 -7.96 0.83
CA VAL A 350 7.64 -8.62 0.41
C VAL A 350 8.53 -7.58 -0.27
N GLU A 351 9.70 -7.35 0.33
CA GLU A 351 10.76 -6.51 -0.22
C GLU A 351 11.86 -7.41 -0.78
N ILE A 352 12.27 -7.12 -2.01
CA ILE A 352 13.19 -7.91 -2.81
C ILE A 352 14.45 -7.08 -3.04
N SER A 353 15.44 -7.27 -2.18
CA SER A 353 16.71 -6.54 -2.25
C SER A 353 17.64 -7.02 -3.36
N ALA A 354 17.58 -8.30 -3.73
CA ALA A 354 18.38 -8.90 -4.79
C ALA A 354 17.68 -10.12 -5.39
N THR A 355 17.94 -10.37 -6.68
CA THR A 355 17.52 -11.61 -7.36
C THR A 355 18.66 -12.16 -8.20
N ALA A 356 18.79 -13.48 -8.24
CA ALA A 356 19.77 -14.19 -9.06
C ALA A 356 19.12 -15.47 -9.62
N GLY A 357 19.52 -15.87 -10.83
CA GLY A 357 18.94 -17.04 -11.50
C GLY A 357 17.52 -16.83 -12.05
N VAL A 358 17.04 -15.58 -12.11
CA VAL A 358 15.78 -15.24 -12.79
C VAL A 358 15.97 -15.46 -14.29
N ARG A 359 14.94 -16.00 -14.94
CA ARG A 359 14.93 -16.19 -16.38
C ARG A 359 15.14 -14.84 -17.11
N PRO A 360 16.00 -14.72 -18.14
CA PRO A 360 16.41 -13.43 -18.69
C PRO A 360 15.30 -12.51 -19.23
N ASP A 361 14.14 -13.07 -19.62
CA ASP A 361 12.96 -12.37 -20.11
C ASP A 361 11.94 -12.02 -19.00
N TRP A 362 12.25 -12.31 -17.74
CA TRP A 362 11.37 -12.15 -16.58
C TRP A 362 12.01 -11.28 -15.50
N THR A 363 11.17 -10.64 -14.69
CA THR A 363 11.61 -9.78 -13.59
C THR A 363 10.65 -9.86 -12.41
N PHE A 364 11.18 -9.80 -11.19
CA PHE A 364 10.38 -9.57 -9.98
C PHE A 364 10.14 -8.08 -9.71
N SER A 365 10.98 -7.21 -10.29
CA SER A 365 10.89 -5.75 -10.15
C SER A 365 9.80 -5.19 -11.06
N VAL A 366 8.81 -4.55 -10.43
CA VAL A 366 7.64 -3.95 -11.08
C VAL A 366 7.55 -2.50 -10.60
N PRO A 367 7.27 -1.52 -11.49
CA PRO A 367 7.14 -0.13 -11.07
C PRO A 367 6.11 0.03 -9.94
N ASN A 368 6.43 0.87 -8.94
CA ASN A 368 5.52 1.21 -7.84
C ASN A 368 4.38 2.12 -8.33
N LYS A 369 3.48 1.55 -9.13
CA LYS A 369 2.31 2.18 -9.73
C LYS A 369 1.11 1.26 -9.61
N ARG A 370 0.00 1.79 -9.13
CA ARG A 370 -1.23 1.02 -8.88
C ARG A 370 -1.80 0.35 -10.12
N SER A 371 -1.65 0.98 -11.29
CA SER A 371 -2.04 0.43 -12.59
C SER A 371 -1.34 -0.88 -12.98
N TYR A 372 -0.30 -1.30 -12.26
CA TYR A 372 0.36 -2.61 -12.45
C TYR A 372 -0.24 -3.74 -11.59
N ALA A 373 -1.12 -3.44 -10.63
CA ALA A 373 -1.80 -4.49 -9.85
C ALA A 373 -2.59 -5.49 -10.73
N PRO A 374 -3.33 -5.09 -11.78
CA PRO A 374 -3.91 -6.04 -12.76
C PRO A 374 -2.86 -6.96 -13.38
N VAL A 375 -1.69 -6.43 -13.76
CA VAL A 375 -0.60 -7.24 -14.33
C VAL A 375 -0.13 -8.27 -13.31
N LEU A 376 0.13 -7.86 -12.06
CA LEU A 376 0.57 -8.77 -11.00
C LEU A 376 -0.43 -9.91 -10.76
N ARG A 377 -1.73 -9.60 -10.78
CA ARG A 377 -2.81 -10.58 -10.58
C ARG A 377 -2.77 -11.74 -11.58
N GLU A 378 -2.40 -11.48 -12.83
CA GLU A 378 -2.31 -12.53 -13.86
C GLU A 378 -1.28 -13.61 -13.53
N TYR A 379 -0.24 -13.28 -12.74
CA TYR A 379 0.89 -14.17 -12.47
C TYR A 379 0.95 -14.68 -11.04
N ASP A 380 0.50 -13.90 -10.05
CA ASP A 380 0.57 -14.27 -8.61
C ASP A 380 -0.62 -15.14 -8.16
N GLY A 381 -1.58 -15.40 -9.06
CA GLY A 381 -2.62 -16.41 -8.89
C GLY A 381 -3.99 -15.86 -8.46
N VAL A 382 -5.04 -16.59 -8.84
CA VAL A 382 -6.46 -16.17 -8.72
C VAL A 382 -7.02 -16.17 -7.28
N MET A 383 -6.27 -16.65 -6.30
CA MET A 383 -6.74 -16.80 -4.91
C MET A 383 -6.37 -15.60 -4.01
N LEU A 384 -5.61 -14.63 -4.52
CA LEU A 384 -5.29 -13.42 -3.77
C LEU A 384 -6.49 -12.47 -3.77
N SER A 385 -6.94 -12.07 -2.59
CA SER A 385 -7.91 -10.99 -2.40
C SER A 385 -7.38 -9.63 -2.89
N PHE A 386 -6.07 -9.39 -2.79
CA PHE A 386 -5.45 -8.23 -3.45
C PHE A 386 -3.95 -8.47 -3.66
N VAL A 387 -3.40 -7.75 -4.63
CA VAL A 387 -1.95 -7.63 -4.84
C VAL A 387 -1.65 -6.26 -5.41
N ARG A 388 -0.57 -5.64 -4.94
CA ARG A 388 -0.09 -4.34 -5.45
C ARG A 388 1.43 -4.27 -5.45
N PRO A 389 2.03 -3.47 -6.34
CA PRO A 389 3.44 -3.16 -6.22
C PRO A 389 3.69 -2.23 -5.02
N VAL A 390 4.91 -2.32 -4.48
CA VAL A 390 5.54 -1.35 -3.57
C VAL A 390 6.90 -0.95 -4.15
N ALA A 391 7.64 -0.02 -3.52
CA ALA A 391 8.90 0.49 -4.06
C ALA A 391 9.89 -0.62 -4.43
N ASP A 392 10.08 -1.57 -3.52
CA ASP A 392 11.09 -2.64 -3.66
C ASP A 392 10.46 -4.04 -3.73
N GLY A 393 9.22 -4.17 -4.19
CA GLY A 393 8.55 -5.47 -4.27
C GLY A 393 7.05 -5.40 -4.37
N ARG A 394 6.35 -6.17 -3.53
CA ARG A 394 4.88 -6.30 -3.60
C ARG A 394 4.23 -6.45 -2.22
N ALA A 395 3.00 -5.97 -2.09
CA ALA A 395 2.13 -6.31 -0.98
C ALA A 395 0.97 -7.16 -1.49
N LEU A 396 0.66 -8.23 -0.77
CA LEU A 396 -0.35 -9.21 -1.17
C LEU A 396 -1.16 -9.72 0.02
N SER A 397 -2.40 -10.12 -0.25
CA SER A 397 -3.27 -10.78 0.72
C SER A 397 -2.79 -12.21 1.00
N VAL A 398 -2.72 -12.59 2.26
CA VAL A 398 -2.37 -13.95 2.68
C VAL A 398 -3.27 -14.36 3.83
N SER A 399 -3.62 -15.65 3.93
CA SER A 399 -4.27 -16.17 5.13
C SER A 399 -3.31 -16.09 6.32
N SER A 400 -3.79 -15.63 7.47
CA SER A 400 -3.00 -15.50 8.71
C SER A 400 -2.38 -16.81 9.22
N GLY A 401 -2.90 -17.96 8.77
CA GLY A 401 -2.33 -19.28 9.08
C GLY A 401 -1.39 -19.84 8.00
N ALA A 402 -1.16 -19.13 6.90
CA ALA A 402 -0.29 -19.59 5.84
C ALA A 402 1.18 -19.58 6.30
N ARG A 403 1.92 -20.62 5.93
CA ARG A 403 3.36 -20.71 6.20
C ARG A 403 4.20 -20.03 5.12
N GLU A 404 3.63 -19.93 3.93
CA GLU A 404 4.31 -19.45 2.74
C GLU A 404 3.33 -18.87 1.75
N VAL A 405 3.85 -18.06 0.84
CA VAL A 405 3.11 -17.51 -0.28
C VAL A 405 3.98 -17.53 -1.53
N LEU A 406 3.36 -17.82 -2.67
CA LEU A 406 4.04 -17.84 -3.96
C LEU A 406 4.02 -16.44 -4.56
N ILE A 407 5.17 -15.99 -5.05
CA ILE A 407 5.29 -14.82 -5.92
C ILE A 407 5.87 -15.24 -7.25
N SER A 408 5.33 -14.70 -8.33
CA SER A 408 5.77 -14.98 -9.70
C SER A 408 6.50 -13.77 -10.27
N ALA A 409 7.60 -14.02 -10.98
CA ALA A 409 8.18 -13.04 -11.87
C ALA A 409 7.15 -12.70 -12.95
N VAL A 410 7.28 -11.52 -13.56
CA VAL A 410 6.45 -11.06 -14.68
C VAL A 410 7.35 -10.92 -15.91
N PRO A 411 6.87 -11.20 -17.14
CA PRO A 411 7.65 -10.95 -18.34
C PRO A 411 8.03 -9.46 -18.44
N SER A 412 9.30 -9.19 -18.69
CA SER A 412 9.82 -7.83 -18.83
C SER A 412 9.12 -7.07 -19.98
N SER A 413 8.69 -7.78 -21.02
CA SER A 413 7.90 -7.21 -22.13
C SER A 413 6.51 -6.74 -21.70
N THR A 414 5.85 -7.44 -20.79
CA THR A 414 4.54 -7.04 -20.24
C THR A 414 4.67 -5.75 -19.44
N ILE A 415 5.72 -5.65 -18.62
CA ILE A 415 6.01 -4.43 -17.85
C ILE A 415 6.28 -3.25 -18.78
N LEU A 416 7.13 -3.43 -19.79
CA LEU A 416 7.46 -2.39 -20.75
C LEU A 416 6.25 -1.98 -21.60
N GLY A 417 5.42 -2.94 -22.02
CA GLY A 417 4.19 -2.68 -22.77
C GLY A 417 3.26 -1.78 -21.97
N LYS A 418 2.99 -2.14 -20.70
CA LYS A 418 2.16 -1.33 -19.81
C LYS A 418 2.74 0.06 -19.57
N LEU A 419 4.06 0.18 -19.43
CA LEU A 419 4.72 1.47 -19.24
C LEU A 419 4.52 2.42 -20.42
N ILE A 420 4.43 1.91 -21.65
CA ILE A 420 4.26 2.72 -22.86
C ILE A 420 2.81 3.19 -23.02
N GLU A 421 1.84 2.47 -22.47
CA GLU A 421 0.43 2.89 -22.40
C GLU A 421 0.21 4.07 -21.44
N GLU A 422 1.13 4.29 -20.51
CA GLU A 422 1.00 5.32 -19.48
C GLU A 422 1.29 6.74 -20.03
N PRO A 423 0.45 7.74 -19.71
CA PRO A 423 0.68 9.11 -20.12
C PRO A 423 2.06 9.64 -19.71
N GLY A 424 2.73 10.33 -20.64
CA GLY A 424 4.03 10.96 -20.40
C GLY A 424 5.25 10.04 -20.52
N TRP A 425 5.06 8.75 -20.76
CA TRP A 425 6.15 7.81 -21.02
C TRP A 425 6.34 7.56 -22.51
N SER A 426 7.60 7.45 -22.94
CA SER A 426 7.92 6.98 -24.29
C SER A 426 9.07 5.99 -24.20
N ALA A 427 8.90 4.81 -24.80
CA ALA A 427 10.01 3.89 -24.96
C ALA A 427 10.71 4.18 -26.28
N ARG A 428 12.04 4.24 -26.22
CA ARG A 428 12.90 4.24 -27.41
C ARG A 428 13.94 3.14 -27.22
N GLN A 429 14.06 2.26 -28.20
CA GLN A 429 15.17 1.31 -28.22
C GLN A 429 16.48 2.09 -28.26
N THR A 430 17.45 1.67 -27.45
CA THR A 430 18.81 2.23 -27.53
C THR A 430 19.41 1.92 -28.90
N PRO A 431 20.40 2.68 -29.40
CA PRO A 431 21.07 2.37 -30.66
C PRO A 431 21.61 0.92 -30.71
N GLY A 432 22.07 0.39 -29.57
CA GLY A 432 22.45 -1.01 -29.42
C GLY A 432 21.26 -1.97 -29.54
N GLY A 433 20.13 -1.67 -28.90
CA GLY A 433 18.90 -2.46 -29.00
C GLY A 433 18.32 -2.50 -30.43
N VAL A 434 18.37 -1.37 -31.15
CA VAL A 434 17.99 -1.29 -32.57
C VAL A 434 18.90 -2.17 -33.42
N PHE A 435 20.22 -2.14 -33.16
CA PHE A 435 21.17 -3.01 -33.86
C PHE A 435 20.87 -4.49 -33.60
N VAL A 436 20.69 -4.89 -32.33
CA VAL A 436 20.39 -6.29 -31.95
C VAL A 436 19.09 -6.77 -32.60
N THR A 437 18.03 -5.96 -32.55
CA THR A 437 16.73 -6.30 -33.15
C THR A 437 16.88 -6.50 -34.66
N ARG A 438 17.47 -5.54 -35.38
CA ARG A 438 17.71 -5.65 -36.82
C ARG A 438 18.67 -6.79 -37.19
N PHE A 439 19.62 -7.10 -36.31
CA PHE A 439 20.54 -8.21 -36.48
C PHE A 439 19.79 -9.54 -36.38
N ILE A 440 18.98 -9.74 -35.34
CA ILE A 440 18.13 -10.93 -35.16
C ILE A 440 17.15 -11.08 -36.34
N GLU A 441 16.48 -10.02 -36.77
CA GLU A 441 15.60 -10.01 -37.94
C GLU A 441 16.34 -10.45 -39.21
N ARG A 442 17.53 -9.88 -39.46
CA ARG A 442 18.37 -10.24 -40.62
C ARG A 442 18.89 -11.66 -40.56
N LEU A 443 19.01 -12.24 -39.37
CA LEU A 443 19.41 -13.62 -39.18
C LEU A 443 18.25 -14.61 -39.36
N GLY A 444 17.03 -14.15 -39.65
CA GLY A 444 15.85 -15.00 -39.85
C GLY A 444 14.91 -15.07 -38.65
N GLY A 445 15.04 -14.12 -37.70
CA GLY A 445 14.19 -14.01 -36.53
C GLY A 445 14.60 -14.87 -35.33
N PRO A 446 13.84 -14.83 -34.23
CA PRO A 446 14.19 -15.48 -32.95
C PRO A 446 14.35 -16.99 -33.01
N GLY A 447 13.75 -17.65 -34.02
CA GLY A 447 13.82 -19.11 -34.24
C GLY A 447 14.98 -19.57 -35.11
N SER A 448 15.85 -18.66 -35.59
CA SER A 448 16.92 -19.01 -36.51
C SER A 448 18.14 -19.60 -35.80
N THR A 449 18.63 -20.74 -36.28
CA THR A 449 19.86 -21.40 -35.80
C THR A 449 21.13 -20.58 -36.10
N VAL A 450 21.03 -19.55 -36.96
CA VAL A 450 22.15 -18.68 -37.31
C VAL A 450 22.59 -17.80 -36.13
N ALA A 451 21.68 -17.48 -35.20
CA ALA A 451 22.00 -16.73 -33.97
C ALA A 451 22.92 -17.52 -33.01
N ASN A 452 23.00 -18.86 -33.16
CA ASN A 452 23.90 -19.72 -32.38
C ASN A 452 25.33 -19.78 -32.97
N GLN A 453 25.57 -19.17 -34.12
CA GLN A 453 26.92 -19.13 -34.71
C GLN A 453 27.86 -18.28 -33.83
N PRO A 454 29.10 -18.73 -33.58
CA PRO A 454 30.05 -18.03 -32.71
C PRO A 454 30.25 -16.55 -33.07
N GLY A 455 30.29 -16.22 -34.36
CA GLY A 455 30.43 -14.84 -34.84
C GLY A 455 29.21 -13.96 -34.57
N ALA A 456 28.00 -14.52 -34.60
CA ALA A 456 26.77 -13.80 -34.25
C ALA A 456 26.71 -13.52 -32.75
N ARG A 457 27.08 -14.50 -31.91
CA ARG A 457 27.21 -14.32 -30.45
C ARG A 457 28.27 -13.29 -30.09
N ALA A 458 29.45 -13.35 -30.72
CA ALA A 458 30.51 -12.37 -30.50
C ALA A 458 30.06 -10.93 -30.82
N ALA A 459 29.29 -10.75 -31.91
CA ALA A 459 28.71 -9.45 -32.25
C ALA A 459 27.74 -8.93 -31.18
N LEU A 460 26.86 -9.80 -30.66
CA LEU A 460 25.92 -9.46 -29.60
C LEU A 460 26.65 -9.10 -28.29
N PHE A 461 27.68 -9.85 -27.91
CA PHE A 461 28.49 -9.55 -26.72
C PHE A 461 29.27 -8.23 -26.82
N GLU A 462 29.81 -7.91 -28.00
CA GLU A 462 30.53 -6.64 -28.22
C GLU A 462 29.58 -5.43 -28.17
N VAL A 463 28.33 -5.60 -28.64
CA VAL A 463 27.28 -4.57 -28.54
C VAL A 463 26.83 -4.39 -27.08
N ALA A 464 26.63 -5.48 -26.35
CA ALA A 464 26.24 -5.44 -24.94
C ALA A 464 27.28 -4.74 -24.05
N ARG A 465 28.57 -4.79 -24.41
CA ARG A 465 29.66 -4.10 -23.71
C ARG A 465 29.80 -2.61 -24.02
N SER A 466 29.02 -2.08 -24.97
CA SER A 466 29.16 -0.73 -25.50
C SER A 466 28.03 0.17 -24.98
N GLU A 467 28.29 0.96 -23.93
CA GLU A 467 27.30 1.83 -23.27
C GLU A 467 26.65 2.88 -24.20
N ARG A 468 27.34 3.34 -25.25
CA ARG A 468 26.84 4.39 -26.17
C ARG A 468 26.34 3.88 -27.52
N GLY A 469 26.33 2.56 -27.72
CA GLY A 469 26.13 1.94 -29.03
C GLY A 469 27.31 2.23 -29.99
N ARG A 470 27.70 1.22 -30.78
CA ARG A 470 28.72 1.36 -31.82
C ARG A 470 28.09 1.23 -33.20
N PRO A 471 28.57 1.98 -34.22
CA PRO A 471 28.12 1.77 -35.59
C PRO A 471 28.43 0.33 -36.02
N SER A 472 27.53 -0.27 -36.80
CA SER A 472 27.61 -1.66 -37.27
C SER A 472 28.95 -2.00 -37.94
N GLY A 473 29.53 -1.06 -38.69
CA GLY A 473 30.86 -1.22 -39.28
C GLY A 473 32.01 -1.35 -38.26
N ALA A 474 31.93 -0.64 -37.13
CA ALA A 474 32.92 -0.72 -36.06
C ALA A 474 32.83 -2.04 -35.28
N ILE A 475 31.62 -2.54 -35.05
CA ILE A 475 31.39 -3.86 -34.43
C ILE A 475 31.96 -4.98 -35.31
N VAL A 476 31.68 -4.94 -36.61
CA VAL A 476 32.24 -5.91 -37.58
C VAL A 476 33.76 -5.86 -37.62
N GLN A 477 34.37 -4.68 -37.55
CA GLN A 477 35.83 -4.54 -37.48
C GLN A 477 36.42 -5.06 -36.17
N SER A 478 35.77 -4.86 -35.02
CA SER A 478 36.20 -5.42 -33.74
C SER A 478 36.15 -6.95 -33.72
N ILE A 479 35.09 -7.55 -34.29
CA ILE A 479 34.95 -9.01 -34.40
C ILE A 479 36.02 -9.61 -35.34
N LYS A 480 36.37 -8.91 -36.44
CA LYS A 480 37.44 -9.33 -37.35
C LYS A 480 38.84 -9.38 -36.70
N LYS A 481 39.02 -8.73 -35.54
CA LYS A 481 40.28 -8.76 -34.77
C LYS A 481 40.36 -9.94 -33.79
N TRP A 482 39.29 -10.72 -33.62
CA TRP A 482 39.32 -11.89 -32.74
C TRP A 482 40.00 -13.08 -33.44
N PRO A 483 40.87 -13.84 -32.75
CA PRO A 483 41.76 -14.80 -33.39
C PRO A 483 41.11 -16.18 -33.65
N PHE A 484 39.82 -16.23 -34.05
CA PHE A 484 39.15 -17.50 -34.37
C PHE A 484 38.39 -17.48 -35.71
N ARG A 485 38.65 -18.54 -36.49
CA ARG A 485 38.05 -18.84 -37.81
C ARG A 485 36.53 -19.01 -37.72
N ALA A 486 35.77 -17.94 -37.94
CA ALA A 486 34.35 -18.03 -38.29
C ALA A 486 33.88 -16.75 -39.02
N VAL A 487 34.60 -16.35 -40.08
CA VAL A 487 34.19 -15.24 -40.96
C VAL A 487 33.69 -15.84 -42.27
N THR A 488 32.44 -16.26 -42.29
CA THR A 488 31.77 -16.57 -43.57
C THR A 488 30.33 -16.03 -43.63
N ALA A 489 29.70 -15.72 -42.50
CA ALA A 489 28.34 -15.14 -42.47
C ALA A 489 28.26 -13.60 -42.48
N LEU A 490 29.35 -12.88 -42.17
CA LEU A 490 29.34 -11.41 -41.99
C LEU A 490 29.62 -10.60 -43.27
N ALA A 491 30.04 -11.24 -44.37
CA ALA A 491 30.46 -10.54 -45.59
C ALA A 491 29.29 -9.95 -46.42
N SER A 492 28.07 -10.47 -46.26
CA SER A 492 26.88 -10.01 -47.00
C SER A 492 26.21 -8.77 -46.41
N ILE A 493 26.60 -8.34 -45.20
CA ILE A 493 25.95 -7.25 -44.49
C ILE A 493 26.54 -5.87 -44.85
N GLY A 494 27.72 -5.84 -45.48
CA GLY A 494 28.52 -4.62 -45.64
C GLY A 494 28.58 -3.98 -47.03
N ASN A 495 27.96 -4.54 -48.09
CA ASN A 495 28.11 -3.95 -49.43
C ASN A 495 26.92 -4.26 -50.37
N PRO A 496 26.04 -3.29 -50.70
CA PRO A 496 24.91 -3.53 -51.60
C PRO A 496 25.25 -3.56 -53.10
N GLY A 497 26.54 -3.44 -53.50
CA GLY A 497 26.90 -2.97 -54.84
C GLY A 497 27.81 -3.85 -55.72
N LEU A 498 28.15 -5.08 -55.33
CA LEU A 498 29.08 -5.92 -56.12
C LEU A 498 28.56 -7.34 -56.33
N SER A 499 27.55 -7.46 -57.18
CA SER A 499 27.10 -8.73 -57.76
C SER A 499 26.72 -8.50 -59.23
N ARG A 500 27.67 -8.04 -60.06
CA ARG A 500 27.55 -8.09 -61.53
C ARG A 500 28.92 -8.29 -62.18
N ARG A 501 29.01 -9.39 -62.96
CA ARG A 501 30.06 -9.82 -63.92
C ARG A 501 31.35 -10.34 -63.27
N SER A 502 31.98 -11.44 -63.70
CA SER A 502 31.71 -12.45 -64.74
C SER A 502 32.83 -13.49 -64.64
N SER A 503 32.53 -14.78 -64.78
CA SER A 503 33.43 -15.71 -65.47
C SER A 503 32.62 -16.87 -66.03
N SER A 504 32.42 -16.79 -67.34
CA SER A 504 31.97 -17.86 -68.22
C SER A 504 33.04 -18.95 -68.31
N LEU A 505 32.68 -20.21 -68.06
CA LEU A 505 33.38 -21.37 -68.60
C LEU A 505 32.37 -22.48 -68.92
N ARG A 506 32.07 -22.55 -70.23
CA ARG A 506 31.69 -23.70 -71.07
C ARG A 506 30.46 -24.55 -70.70
N SER A 507 29.56 -24.50 -71.67
CA SER A 507 28.45 -25.37 -72.00
C SER A 507 28.86 -26.82 -72.31
N ARG A 508 28.01 -27.77 -71.89
CA ARG A 508 27.31 -28.69 -72.81
C ARG A 508 26.01 -29.22 -72.16
N PRO A 509 24.91 -29.39 -72.93
CA PRO A 509 23.58 -29.62 -72.40
C PRO A 509 23.18 -31.11 -72.43
N ALA A 510 22.35 -31.53 -71.49
CA ALA A 510 21.50 -32.72 -71.64
C ALA A 510 20.05 -32.23 -71.62
N GLY A 511 19.37 -32.41 -72.76
CA GLY A 511 18.08 -31.80 -73.07
C GLY A 511 16.90 -32.47 -72.35
N LEU A 512 15.88 -31.64 -72.11
CA LEU A 512 14.50 -32.07 -71.88
C LEU A 512 13.83 -32.27 -73.24
N ALA A 513 13.19 -33.42 -73.44
CA ALA A 513 12.03 -33.56 -74.32
C ALA A 513 11.29 -34.87 -74.00
N GLY A 514 10.20 -34.78 -73.24
CA GLY A 514 8.97 -35.46 -73.64
C GLY A 514 8.19 -34.50 -74.55
N PRO A 515 7.40 -34.99 -75.52
CA PRO A 515 6.10 -35.55 -75.18
C PRO A 515 5.77 -36.82 -75.97
N GLY A 516 4.66 -37.45 -75.59
CA GLY A 516 4.30 -38.81 -75.97
C GLY A 516 3.79 -39.03 -77.38
N SER A 517 3.80 -40.31 -77.71
CA SER A 517 2.81 -41.08 -78.45
C SER A 517 2.89 -42.52 -77.98
#